data_AF-F7GGX0-F1
#
_entry.id   AF-F7GGX0-F1
#
_cell.length_a   1.000
_cell.length_b   1.000
_cell.length_c   1.000
_cell.angle_alpha   90.00
_cell.angle_beta   90.00
_cell.angle_gamma   90.00
#
_symmetry.space_group_name_H-M   'P 1'
#
loop_
_entity.id
_entity.type
_entity.pdbx_description
1 polymer ?
#
loop_
_entity_poly.entity_id
_entity_poly.type
_entity_poly.pdbx_seq_one_letter_code
_entity_poly.pdbx_strand_id
1 'polypeptide(L)'
;MEFLGTTQTASYCGPKKICGSNELPPGTITQESYQPYYLPGYRYLNSWRPSLFYKVSNNQSCVDEGPMGRNSLRPPTILPALRTALFSRYNRHDWEQSSIAQLQGAETSRHWANRLTTDSVRLMQDKDQIVRQMQDGTCRNLGQRLSDIGFWKSELSYELDRLLTENHGLDTAKKRLGCAADELENPLQVALECLYHREKRIGVDLVHDAVEKNLIQEADMLKCCQDQMRKLAERCELQLRDNRDAQHALERDLADKNSAQFIDEKCYNLRNTSDAISFFHGVEKMDGSVSVPETWAKFSDENIRHSQNMRANCIRIREEVDHVLENSSDQIWKQFTNTNLAFTARIAEVTDIKNKLQMQLARTLQEIFQIENTIMLLERAILAKECPLKVAQTRLEHRTRRPNVELCRDIAHFKLVNETFTIDDTLQTLKLRLCEAQDTLQLLVLTKSRLEHDIAVKANTLFLDKEKCMTMRKTFPSTPRLVGYT
;
A
#
# COMPACT_ATOMS: atom_id res chain seq x y z
N MET A 1 -27.91 -17.47 21.94
CA MET A 1 -28.11 -18.73 21.20
C MET A 1 -27.43 -18.52 19.86
N GLU A 2 -26.39 -19.22 19.43
CA GLU A 2 -25.74 -20.45 19.85
C GLU A 2 -24.26 -20.39 19.45
N PHE A 3 -23.45 -21.06 20.25
CA PHE A 3 -22.06 -21.45 19.98
C PHE A 3 -22.04 -22.89 19.44
N LEU A 4 -20.87 -23.30 18.92
CA LEU A 4 -20.40 -24.68 18.59
C LEU A 4 -20.42 -24.99 17.07
N GLY A 5 -19.39 -25.59 16.47
CA GLY A 5 -18.26 -26.30 17.09
C GLY A 5 -17.17 -26.72 16.11
N THR A 6 -16.03 -27.03 16.74
CA THR A 6 -14.82 -27.69 16.24
C THR A 6 -15.02 -29.21 16.09
N THR A 7 -14.28 -29.85 15.17
CA THR A 7 -13.51 -31.13 15.29
C THR A 7 -13.21 -31.67 13.87
N GLN A 8 -11.94 -31.77 13.41
CA GLN A 8 -10.89 -32.77 13.64
C GLN A 8 -10.86 -33.97 12.66
N THR A 9 -9.63 -34.46 12.46
CA THR A 9 -9.14 -35.72 11.84
C THR A 9 -8.77 -35.67 10.34
N ALA A 10 -7.69 -36.26 9.84
CA ALA A 10 -6.43 -36.83 10.35
C ALA A 10 -5.58 -37.25 9.12
N SER A 11 -4.24 -37.31 9.22
CA SER A 11 -3.46 -38.51 8.80
C SER A 11 -1.99 -38.38 9.21
N TYR A 12 -1.43 -39.50 9.67
CA TYR A 12 -0.11 -39.71 10.28
C TYR A 12 0.65 -40.80 9.48
N CYS A 13 1.99 -40.83 9.63
CA CYS A 13 2.97 -41.88 9.20
C CYS A 13 3.35 -41.89 7.70
N GLY A 14 4.59 -42.07 7.23
CA GLY A 14 5.87 -42.59 7.74
C GLY A 14 6.86 -42.85 6.55
N PRO A 15 8.07 -43.43 6.71
CA PRO A 15 9.33 -42.82 6.20
C PRO A 15 10.26 -43.64 5.24
N LYS A 16 11.29 -42.93 4.71
CA LYS A 16 12.73 -43.29 4.42
C LYS A 16 13.21 -43.98 3.09
N LYS A 17 14.28 -43.34 2.53
CA LYS A 17 15.53 -43.84 1.85
C LYS A 17 15.45 -44.22 0.34
N ILE A 18 16.43 -43.98 -0.58
CA ILE A 18 17.91 -43.78 -0.57
C ILE A 18 18.41 -43.14 -1.91
N CYS A 19 19.47 -42.32 -1.81
CA CYS A 19 20.68 -42.09 -2.65
C CYS A 19 20.66 -41.87 -4.20
N GLY A 20 21.39 -40.83 -4.62
CA GLY A 20 22.05 -40.67 -5.93
C GLY A 20 22.98 -39.45 -5.93
N SER A 21 24.30 -39.68 -6.05
CA SER A 21 25.43 -38.76 -5.82
C SER A 21 25.96 -38.04 -7.07
N ASN A 22 26.81 -37.02 -6.82
CA ASN A 22 27.81 -36.33 -7.66
C ASN A 22 27.25 -35.12 -8.45
N GLU A 23 27.79 -33.89 -8.37
CA GLU A 23 29.16 -33.46 -8.69
C GLU A 23 29.39 -31.97 -8.29
N LEU A 24 30.65 -31.62 -7.96
CA LEU A 24 31.12 -30.29 -7.51
C LEU A 24 31.61 -29.41 -8.69
N PRO A 25 31.72 -28.09 -8.49
CA PRO A 25 32.93 -27.37 -8.91
C PRO A 25 33.49 -26.41 -7.83
N PRO A 26 34.72 -25.88 -8.00
CA PRO A 26 35.66 -25.66 -6.91
C PRO A 26 35.61 -24.26 -6.31
N GLY A 27 35.84 -24.20 -5.00
CA GLY A 27 36.11 -22.97 -4.27
C GLY A 27 37.59 -22.58 -4.38
N THR A 28 37.83 -21.32 -4.72
CA THR A 28 39.11 -20.65 -4.52
C THR A 28 38.88 -19.56 -3.48
N ILE A 29 39.16 -19.86 -2.21
CA ILE A 29 39.33 -18.83 -1.18
C ILE A 29 40.68 -19.09 -0.53
N THR A 30 41.52 -18.08 -0.68
CA THR A 30 42.83 -17.89 -0.09
C THR A 30 42.80 -18.16 1.41
N GLN A 31 43.59 -19.16 1.81
CA GLN A 31 43.89 -19.54 3.16
C GLN A 31 44.93 -18.56 3.72
N GLU A 32 44.50 -17.56 4.50
CA GLU A 32 45.39 -16.85 5.42
C GLU A 32 44.76 -16.70 6.81
N SER A 33 45.38 -17.40 7.75
CA SER A 33 45.43 -17.15 9.20
C SER A 33 44.13 -17.04 9.99
N TYR A 34 43.52 -18.20 10.29
CA TYR A 34 42.82 -18.40 11.56
C TYR A 34 43.67 -19.32 12.44
N GLN A 35 44.30 -18.77 13.49
CA GLN A 35 44.80 -19.58 14.60
C GLN A 35 43.62 -19.91 15.52
N PRO A 36 43.25 -21.18 15.72
CA PRO A 36 42.34 -21.55 16.79
C PRO A 36 43.10 -21.43 18.10
N TYR A 37 42.67 -20.51 18.97
CA TYR A 37 43.11 -20.49 20.35
C TYR A 37 42.55 -21.74 21.07
N TYR A 38 43.39 -22.77 21.19
CA TYR A 38 43.14 -23.87 22.12
C TYR A 38 43.55 -23.41 23.53
N LEU A 39 42.62 -23.49 24.48
CA LEU A 39 42.92 -23.36 25.91
C LEU A 39 43.77 -24.56 26.38
N PRO A 40 44.96 -24.34 26.97
CA PRO A 40 45.73 -25.42 27.58
C PRO A 40 45.14 -25.89 28.91
N GLY A 41 44.80 -27.18 28.96
CA GLY A 41 45.04 -28.04 30.13
C GLY A 41 44.04 -27.96 31.29
N TYR A 42 43.01 -28.81 31.23
CA TYR A 42 42.38 -29.34 32.45
C TYR A 42 43.23 -30.48 33.00
N ARG A 43 43.76 -30.32 34.22
CA ARG A 43 44.09 -31.45 35.10
C ARG A 43 43.14 -31.42 36.28
N TYR A 44 42.36 -32.49 36.45
CA TYR A 44 41.58 -32.76 37.66
C TYR A 44 42.52 -32.68 38.87
N LEU A 45 42.27 -31.74 39.80
CA LEU A 45 42.84 -31.84 41.14
C LEU A 45 42.01 -32.88 41.91
N ASN A 46 42.55 -34.09 42.03
CA ASN A 46 42.09 -35.03 43.05
C ASN A 46 42.23 -34.37 44.43
N SER A 47 41.22 -34.57 45.26
CA SER A 47 41.11 -34.14 46.64
C SER A 47 42.38 -34.49 47.41
N TRP A 48 43.13 -33.48 47.86
CA TRP A 48 44.34 -33.68 48.63
C TRP A 48 43.96 -34.21 50.03
N ARG A 49 44.43 -35.42 50.39
CA ARG A 49 44.44 -35.94 51.77
C ARG A 49 45.90 -35.97 52.25
N PRO A 50 46.22 -35.49 53.46
CA PRO A 50 47.57 -35.61 53.99
C PRO A 50 47.95 -37.08 54.22
N SER A 51 48.99 -37.56 53.54
CA SER A 51 49.59 -38.87 53.81
C SER A 51 50.46 -38.80 55.08
N LEU A 52 50.02 -39.46 56.14
CA LEU A 52 50.81 -39.76 57.34
C LEU A 52 51.87 -40.82 57.02
N PHE A 53 53.10 -40.43 56.69
CA PHE A 53 54.25 -41.35 56.70
C PHE A 53 55.52 -40.65 57.15
N TYR A 54 55.85 -40.79 58.44
CA TYR A 54 57.23 -40.97 58.89
C TYR A 54 57.23 -41.95 60.07
N LYS A 55 57.52 -43.23 59.79
CA LYS A 55 57.79 -44.26 60.80
C LYS A 55 59.23 -44.09 61.28
N VAL A 56 59.39 -43.71 62.53
CA VAL A 56 60.62 -43.93 63.31
C VAL A 56 60.78 -45.45 63.47
N SER A 57 61.90 -46.01 63.01
CA SER A 57 62.20 -47.43 63.21
C SER A 57 62.93 -47.62 64.54
N ASN A 58 62.27 -48.27 65.49
CA ASN A 58 62.85 -48.79 66.72
C ASN A 58 62.66 -50.31 66.69
N ASN A 59 63.72 -51.07 66.42
CA ASN A 59 63.68 -52.54 66.47
C ASN A 59 64.33 -53.03 67.76
N GLN A 60 63.50 -53.63 68.62
CA GLN A 60 63.87 -54.37 69.80
C GLN A 60 63.27 -55.77 69.65
N SER A 61 64.04 -56.84 69.91
CA SER A 61 63.55 -58.22 69.89
C SER A 61 63.91 -58.94 71.19
N CYS A 62 62.86 -59.40 71.89
CA CYS A 62 62.86 -60.27 73.07
C CYS A 62 62.97 -61.76 72.69
N VAL A 63 63.47 -62.59 73.62
CA VAL A 63 63.04 -63.99 73.83
C VAL A 63 63.09 -64.30 75.34
N ASP A 64 62.08 -65.03 75.83
CA ASP A 64 61.81 -65.44 77.23
C ASP A 64 61.62 -66.97 77.27
N GLU A 65 62.07 -67.64 78.34
CA GLU A 65 61.55 -68.93 78.86
C GLU A 65 62.15 -69.21 80.28
N GLY A 66 61.30 -69.59 81.25
CA GLY A 66 61.66 -70.09 82.61
C GLY A 66 61.43 -71.62 82.76
N PRO A 67 61.24 -72.22 83.97
CA PRO A 67 61.28 -71.71 85.35
C PRO A 67 61.91 -72.67 86.42
N MET A 68 61.77 -72.30 87.72
CA MET A 68 61.87 -73.08 88.99
C MET A 68 63.22 -73.18 89.74
N GLY A 69 63.22 -72.70 91.00
CA GLY A 69 64.21 -73.08 92.03
C GLY A 69 64.48 -72.01 93.10
N ARG A 70 63.79 -72.08 94.24
CA ARG A 70 64.05 -71.31 95.48
C ARG A 70 65.46 -71.59 96.04
N ASN A 71 66.21 -70.57 96.46
CA ASN A 71 66.47 -70.28 97.88
C ASN A 71 67.46 -69.12 98.09
N SER A 72 67.16 -68.38 99.16
CA SER A 72 67.87 -67.24 99.75
C SER A 72 69.40 -67.34 99.78
N LEU A 73 70.05 -66.21 99.50
CA LEU A 73 70.94 -65.46 100.42
C LEU A 73 71.27 -64.10 99.75
N ARG A 74 71.05 -63.00 100.50
CA ARG A 74 71.25 -61.60 100.09
C ARG A 74 72.72 -61.19 100.35
N PRO A 75 73.21 -60.07 99.80
CA PRO A 75 73.49 -59.71 98.41
C PRO A 75 75.02 -59.44 98.22
N PRO A 76 75.44 -59.02 97.02
CA PRO A 76 76.31 -57.84 97.02
C PRO A 76 75.80 -56.77 96.05
N THR A 77 76.02 -55.52 96.43
CA THR A 77 75.94 -54.36 95.55
C THR A 77 76.90 -54.55 94.38
N ILE A 78 76.41 -55.15 93.30
CA ILE A 78 77.10 -55.18 92.02
C ILE A 78 76.73 -53.86 91.35
N LEU A 79 77.65 -52.89 91.46
CA LEU A 79 77.72 -51.79 90.49
C LEU A 79 77.57 -52.40 89.09
N PRO A 80 76.63 -51.95 88.25
CA PRO A 80 76.51 -52.48 86.90
C PRO A 80 77.89 -52.40 86.24
N ALA A 81 78.38 -53.54 85.76
CA ALA A 81 79.63 -53.64 85.04
C ALA A 81 79.58 -52.66 83.86
N LEU A 82 80.21 -51.49 84.03
CA LEU A 82 80.28 -50.38 83.08
C LEU A 82 81.03 -50.74 81.78
N ARG A 83 81.35 -52.02 81.54
CA ARG A 83 82.18 -52.47 80.43
C ARG A 83 81.43 -53.13 79.28
N THR A 84 80.18 -53.55 79.46
CA THR A 84 79.40 -54.16 78.35
C THR A 84 78.34 -53.22 77.77
N ALA A 85 77.99 -52.13 78.48
CA ALA A 85 77.09 -51.10 77.99
C ALA A 85 77.79 -50.00 77.17
N LEU A 86 79.12 -50.05 76.99
CA LEU A 86 79.88 -49.09 76.17
C LEU A 86 80.05 -49.52 74.71
N PHE A 87 79.82 -50.80 74.38
CA PHE A 87 79.93 -51.31 73.00
C PHE A 87 78.66 -51.12 72.15
N SER A 88 77.57 -50.66 72.76
CA SER A 88 76.30 -50.30 72.11
C SER A 88 75.88 -48.85 72.38
N ARG A 89 76.83 -48.01 72.81
CA ARG A 89 76.66 -46.55 72.92
C ARG A 89 77.48 -45.88 71.83
N TYR A 90 76.81 -45.01 71.08
CA TYR A 90 77.44 -44.16 70.07
C TYR A 90 78.68 -43.48 70.65
N ASN A 91 79.82 -43.61 69.97
CA ASN A 91 81.03 -42.89 70.37
C ASN A 91 80.88 -41.40 69.99
N ARG A 92 81.72 -40.51 70.54
CA ARG A 92 81.63 -39.06 70.27
C ARG A 92 81.64 -38.74 68.76
N HIS A 93 82.42 -39.47 67.99
CA HIS A 93 82.47 -39.38 66.54
C HIS A 93 81.18 -39.87 65.86
N ASP A 94 80.51 -40.91 66.39
CA ASP A 94 79.21 -41.38 65.86
C ASP A 94 78.08 -40.37 66.16
N TRP A 95 78.10 -39.73 67.34
CA TRP A 95 77.19 -38.63 67.67
C TRP A 95 77.48 -37.40 66.81
N GLU A 96 78.76 -37.05 66.60
CA GLU A 96 79.17 -35.98 65.70
C GLU A 96 78.72 -36.26 64.26
N GLN A 97 78.92 -37.47 63.72
CA GLN A 97 78.47 -37.83 62.38
C GLN A 97 76.94 -37.84 62.23
N SER A 98 76.21 -38.39 63.21
CA SER A 98 74.74 -38.34 63.20
C SER A 98 74.20 -36.91 63.34
N SER A 99 74.84 -36.08 64.16
CA SER A 99 74.45 -34.68 64.35
C SER A 99 74.76 -33.86 63.08
N ILE A 100 75.90 -34.09 62.44
CA ILE A 100 76.25 -33.50 61.13
C ILE A 100 75.26 -33.96 60.06
N ALA A 101 74.90 -35.25 60.00
CA ALA A 101 73.93 -35.76 59.03
C ALA A 101 72.52 -35.18 59.26
N GLN A 102 72.09 -35.00 60.52
CA GLN A 102 70.82 -34.33 60.84
C GLN A 102 70.84 -32.85 60.50
N LEU A 103 71.95 -32.14 60.77
CA LEU A 103 72.12 -30.74 60.38
C LEU A 103 72.12 -30.58 58.87
N GLN A 104 72.82 -31.45 58.12
CA GLN A 104 72.81 -31.47 56.66
C GLN A 104 71.43 -31.85 56.09
N GLY A 105 70.72 -32.81 56.69
CA GLY A 105 69.35 -33.18 56.32
C GLY A 105 68.34 -32.06 56.58
N ALA A 106 68.49 -31.33 57.69
CA ALA A 106 67.68 -30.15 57.99
C ALA A 106 68.01 -28.99 57.03
N GLU A 107 69.27 -28.81 56.68
CA GLU A 107 69.73 -27.75 55.78
C GLU A 107 69.30 -27.99 54.33
N THR A 108 69.37 -29.23 53.85
CA THR A 108 68.80 -29.63 52.55
C THR A 108 67.29 -29.45 52.53
N SER A 109 66.57 -29.89 53.57
CA SER A 109 65.11 -29.68 53.69
C SER A 109 64.72 -28.19 53.71
N ARG A 110 65.48 -27.36 54.44
CA ARG A 110 65.32 -25.90 54.47
C ARG A 110 65.59 -25.27 53.10
N HIS A 111 66.61 -25.73 52.39
CA HIS A 111 66.91 -25.27 51.05
C HIS A 111 65.78 -25.62 50.05
N TRP A 112 65.26 -26.84 50.10
CA TRP A 112 64.09 -27.25 49.29
C TRP A 112 62.84 -26.44 49.62
N ALA A 113 62.54 -26.23 50.90
CA ALA A 113 61.42 -25.41 51.34
C ALA A 113 61.56 -23.94 50.91
N ASN A 114 62.76 -23.36 51.02
CA ASN A 114 63.05 -22.01 50.56
C ASN A 114 62.88 -21.90 49.05
N ARG A 115 63.42 -22.85 48.27
CA ARG A 115 63.22 -22.89 46.81
C ARG A 115 61.75 -23.00 46.44
N LEU A 116 61.01 -23.93 47.05
CA LEU A 116 59.57 -24.08 46.82
C LEU A 116 58.82 -22.79 47.16
N THR A 117 59.18 -22.11 48.26
CA THR A 117 58.56 -20.85 48.65
C THR A 117 58.87 -19.74 47.64
N THR A 118 60.13 -19.58 47.23
CA THR A 118 60.53 -18.60 46.21
C THR A 118 59.86 -18.88 44.86
N ASP A 119 59.84 -20.14 44.42
CA ASP A 119 59.21 -20.56 43.17
C ASP A 119 57.68 -20.37 43.25
N SER A 120 57.07 -20.66 44.40
CA SER A 120 55.62 -20.43 44.62
C SER A 120 55.27 -18.95 44.62
N VAL A 121 56.09 -18.09 45.25
CA VAL A 121 55.87 -16.63 45.22
C VAL A 121 55.99 -16.09 43.81
N ARG A 122 57.00 -16.51 43.04
CA ARG A 122 57.13 -16.13 41.64
C ARG A 122 55.94 -16.61 40.82
N LEU A 123 55.53 -17.87 41.00
CA LEU A 123 54.36 -18.43 40.33
C LEU A 123 53.09 -17.64 40.66
N MET A 124 52.86 -17.28 41.92
CA MET A 124 51.70 -16.44 42.31
C MET A 124 51.74 -15.09 41.60
N GLN A 125 52.89 -14.41 41.56
CA GLN A 125 53.03 -13.12 40.87
C GLN A 125 52.80 -13.24 39.37
N ASP A 126 53.38 -14.24 38.72
CA ASP A 126 53.20 -14.48 37.28
C ASP A 126 51.72 -14.77 36.96
N LYS A 127 51.05 -15.56 37.79
CA LYS A 127 49.62 -15.89 37.61
C LYS A 127 48.72 -14.70 37.91
N ASP A 128 49.01 -13.91 38.94
CA ASP A 128 48.30 -12.67 39.23
C ASP A 128 48.40 -11.68 38.08
N GLN A 129 49.60 -11.56 37.48
CA GLN A 129 49.80 -10.71 36.31
C GLN A 129 48.99 -11.19 35.10
N ILE A 130 48.98 -12.50 34.82
CA ILE A 130 48.18 -13.07 33.74
C ILE A 130 46.69 -12.80 33.98
N VAL A 131 46.18 -13.02 35.20
CA VAL A 131 44.77 -12.77 35.53
C VAL A 131 44.40 -11.32 35.33
N ARG A 132 45.22 -10.37 35.80
CA ARG A 132 44.98 -8.93 35.60
C ARG A 132 44.96 -8.56 34.13
N GLN A 133 45.94 -9.03 33.35
CA GLN A 133 46.01 -8.76 31.92
C GLN A 133 44.78 -9.30 31.17
N MET A 134 44.33 -10.50 31.52
CA MET A 134 43.12 -11.10 30.93
C MET A 134 41.85 -10.33 31.31
N GLN A 135 41.71 -9.90 32.56
CA GLN A 135 40.58 -9.09 33.00
C GLN A 135 40.57 -7.72 32.31
N ASP A 136 41.71 -7.03 32.24
CA ASP A 136 41.83 -5.74 31.54
C ASP A 136 41.50 -5.88 30.05
N GLY A 137 42.01 -6.92 29.38
CA GLY A 137 41.69 -7.22 27.99
C GLY A 137 40.20 -7.50 27.78
N THR A 138 39.57 -8.27 28.66
CA THR A 138 38.13 -8.59 28.59
C THR A 138 37.29 -7.34 28.82
N CYS A 139 37.64 -6.49 29.79
CA CYS A 139 36.96 -5.22 30.03
C CYS A 139 37.02 -4.30 28.80
N ARG A 140 38.18 -4.20 28.13
CA ARG A 140 38.31 -3.43 26.87
C ARG A 140 37.40 -3.99 25.78
N ASN A 141 37.37 -5.31 25.60
CA ASN A 141 36.53 -5.96 24.60
C ASN A 141 35.03 -5.78 24.88
N LEU A 142 34.60 -5.84 26.16
CA LEU A 142 33.22 -5.53 26.55
C LEU A 142 32.86 -4.06 26.26
N GLY A 143 33.79 -3.12 26.49
CA GLY A 143 33.61 -1.71 26.13
C GLY A 143 33.47 -1.50 24.61
N GLN A 144 34.28 -2.19 23.81
CA GLN A 144 34.14 -2.19 22.34
C GLN A 144 32.77 -2.76 21.93
N ARG A 145 32.37 -3.89 22.51
CA ARG A 145 31.07 -4.52 22.21
C ARG A 145 29.89 -3.60 22.51
N LEU A 146 29.92 -2.89 23.64
CA LEU A 146 28.91 -1.88 23.98
C LEU A 146 28.87 -0.75 22.95
N SER A 147 30.02 -0.34 22.42
CA SER A 147 30.11 0.67 21.36
C SER A 147 29.50 0.16 20.05
N ASP A 148 29.79 -1.09 19.66
CA ASP A 148 29.22 -1.71 18.47
C ASP A 148 27.68 -1.86 18.59
N ILE A 149 27.18 -2.28 19.76
CA ILE A 149 25.74 -2.36 20.02
C ILE A 149 25.10 -0.97 19.93
N GLY A 150 25.75 0.05 20.51
CA GLY A 150 25.30 1.44 20.44
C GLY A 150 25.21 1.97 19.00
N PHE A 151 26.20 1.64 18.16
CA PHE A 151 26.18 1.96 16.73
C PHE A 151 24.96 1.33 16.03
N TRP A 152 24.79 0.01 16.12
CA TRP A 152 23.68 -0.67 15.44
C TRP A 152 22.30 -0.25 15.95
N LYS A 153 22.17 0.03 17.25
CA LYS A 153 20.93 0.61 17.78
C LYS A 153 20.61 1.95 17.13
N SER A 154 21.61 2.82 17.00
CA SER A 154 21.43 4.14 16.40
C SER A 154 21.01 4.02 14.93
N GLU A 155 21.65 3.14 14.16
CA GLU A 155 21.30 2.87 12.77
C GLU A 155 19.89 2.25 12.62
N LEU A 156 19.53 1.29 13.46
CA LEU A 156 18.20 0.66 13.47
C LEU A 156 17.10 1.68 13.83
N SER A 157 17.32 2.51 14.86
CA SER A 157 16.39 3.57 15.25
C SER A 157 16.23 4.61 14.15
N TYR A 158 17.34 5.05 13.55
CA TYR A 158 17.33 6.00 12.43
C TYR A 158 16.54 5.45 11.22
N GLU A 159 16.78 4.19 10.85
CA GLU A 159 16.07 3.57 9.74
C GLU A 159 14.57 3.37 10.05
N LEU A 160 14.23 3.00 11.28
CA LEU A 160 12.85 2.86 11.75
C LEU A 160 12.09 4.19 11.64
N ASP A 161 12.67 5.30 12.11
CA ASP A 161 12.05 6.63 12.03
C ASP A 161 11.79 7.04 10.57
N ARG A 162 12.73 6.72 9.67
CA ARG A 162 12.56 6.99 8.24
C ARG A 162 11.46 6.14 7.61
N LEU A 163 11.34 4.87 8.01
CA LEU A 163 10.27 3.99 7.54
C LEU A 163 8.91 4.48 8.00
N LEU A 164 8.80 4.91 9.26
CA LEU A 164 7.57 5.49 9.80
C LEU A 164 7.17 6.78 9.07
N THR A 165 8.14 7.64 8.77
CA THR A 165 7.91 8.88 8.00
C THR A 165 7.38 8.57 6.60
N GLU A 166 7.99 7.63 5.88
CA GLU A 166 7.50 7.23 4.55
C GLU A 166 6.15 6.52 4.60
N ASN A 167 5.89 5.71 5.63
CA ASN A 167 4.56 5.09 5.85
C ASN A 167 3.47 6.15 6.01
N HIS A 168 3.74 7.21 6.78
CA HIS A 168 2.80 8.31 6.94
C HIS A 168 2.57 9.07 5.63
N GLY A 169 3.63 9.32 4.85
CA GLY A 169 3.53 9.92 3.53
C GLY A 169 2.69 9.08 2.55
N LEU A 170 2.89 7.76 2.54
CA LEU A 170 2.14 6.84 1.70
C LEU A 170 0.67 6.71 2.13
N ASP A 171 0.37 6.68 3.44
CA ASP A 171 -1.01 6.68 3.94
C ASP A 171 -1.75 7.97 3.58
N THR A 172 -1.06 9.11 3.62
CA THR A 172 -1.61 10.40 3.17
C THR A 172 -1.91 10.38 1.67
N ALA A 173 -1.00 9.86 0.85
CA ALA A 173 -1.20 9.71 -0.59
C ALA A 173 -2.37 8.77 -0.92
N LYS A 174 -2.50 7.65 -0.18
CA LYS A 174 -3.64 6.72 -0.28
C LYS A 174 -4.96 7.41 0.01
N LYS A 175 -5.03 8.20 1.08
CA LYS A 175 -6.23 8.99 1.44
C LYS A 175 -6.58 10.00 0.35
N ARG A 176 -5.58 10.70 -0.21
CA ARG A 176 -5.78 11.62 -1.33
C ARG A 176 -6.38 10.94 -2.55
N LEU A 177 -5.90 9.74 -2.93
CA LEU A 177 -6.50 8.95 -4.01
C LEU A 177 -7.95 8.58 -3.73
N GLY A 178 -8.27 8.14 -2.51
CA GLY A 178 -9.63 7.81 -2.10
C GLY A 178 -10.56 9.02 -2.22
N CYS A 179 -10.17 10.16 -1.65
CA CYS A 179 -10.93 11.40 -1.74
C CYS A 179 -11.13 11.83 -3.21
N ALA A 180 -10.08 11.80 -4.03
CA ALA A 180 -10.16 12.15 -5.45
C ALA A 180 -11.15 11.24 -6.19
N ALA A 181 -11.09 9.92 -5.96
CA ALA A 181 -11.98 8.95 -6.59
C ALA A 181 -13.45 9.15 -6.19
N ASP A 182 -13.71 9.53 -4.93
CA ASP A 182 -15.06 9.81 -4.44
C ASP A 182 -15.62 11.14 -5.00
N GLU A 183 -14.77 12.16 -5.16
CA GLU A 183 -15.16 13.43 -5.78
C GLU A 183 -15.57 13.28 -7.26
N LEU A 184 -15.13 12.22 -7.96
CA LEU A 184 -15.54 11.93 -9.33
C LEU A 184 -16.97 11.40 -9.47
N GLU A 185 -17.61 10.96 -8.38
CA GLU A 185 -18.98 10.42 -8.41
C GLU A 185 -19.99 11.48 -8.86
N ASN A 186 -19.86 12.71 -8.37
CA ASN A 186 -20.77 13.81 -8.70
C ASN A 186 -20.69 14.20 -10.20
N PRO A 187 -19.52 14.48 -10.80
CA PRO A 187 -19.40 14.69 -12.24
C PRO A 187 -19.93 13.54 -13.09
N LEU A 188 -19.67 12.29 -12.67
CA LEU A 188 -20.15 11.12 -13.37
C LEU A 188 -21.68 11.08 -13.38
N GLN A 189 -22.30 11.29 -12.23
CA GLN A 189 -23.76 11.38 -12.11
C GLN A 189 -24.32 12.50 -12.99
N VAL A 190 -23.69 13.68 -13.00
CA VAL A 190 -24.12 14.81 -13.85
C VAL A 190 -24.06 14.45 -15.34
N ALA A 191 -22.99 13.78 -15.80
CA ALA A 191 -22.86 13.35 -17.19
C ALA A 191 -23.96 12.33 -17.57
N LEU A 192 -24.23 11.36 -16.70
CA LEU A 192 -25.30 10.37 -16.89
C LEU A 192 -26.69 11.00 -16.88
N GLU A 193 -26.95 11.94 -15.96
CA GLU A 193 -28.24 12.64 -15.88
C GLU A 193 -28.46 13.53 -17.12
N CYS A 194 -27.39 14.12 -17.68
CA CYS A 194 -27.46 14.84 -18.95
C CYS A 194 -27.88 13.92 -20.10
N LEU A 195 -27.31 12.71 -20.19
CA LEU A 195 -27.72 11.70 -21.18
C LEU A 195 -29.20 11.32 -20.99
N TYR A 196 -29.60 11.04 -19.75
CA TYR A 196 -30.99 10.71 -19.42
C TYR A 196 -31.99 11.81 -19.78
N HIS A 197 -31.64 13.08 -19.55
CA HIS A 197 -32.48 14.19 -19.96
C HIS A 197 -32.58 14.32 -21.48
N ARG A 198 -31.49 14.08 -22.21
CA ARG A 198 -31.48 14.17 -23.67
C ARG A 198 -32.26 13.06 -24.36
N GLU A 199 -32.39 11.89 -23.72
CA GLU A 199 -33.29 10.82 -24.19
C GLU A 199 -34.76 11.27 -24.27
N LYS A 200 -35.12 12.36 -23.56
CA LYS A 200 -36.49 12.91 -23.55
C LYS A 200 -36.76 13.88 -24.71
N ARG A 201 -35.81 14.06 -25.63
CA ARG A 201 -36.03 14.82 -26.87
C ARG A 201 -37.03 14.09 -27.75
N ILE A 202 -37.70 14.85 -28.61
CA ILE A 202 -38.86 14.35 -29.37
C ILE A 202 -38.53 14.29 -30.86
N GLY A 203 -38.88 13.17 -31.49
CA GLY A 203 -38.82 12.99 -32.94
C GLY A 203 -37.40 13.13 -33.49
N VAL A 204 -37.26 13.93 -34.55
CA VAL A 204 -35.98 14.10 -35.28
C VAL A 204 -34.87 14.77 -34.45
N ASP A 205 -35.17 15.32 -33.27
CA ASP A 205 -34.16 15.92 -32.40
C ASP A 205 -33.50 14.90 -31.46
N LEU A 206 -34.04 13.69 -31.34
CA LEU A 206 -33.40 12.57 -30.66
C LEU A 206 -32.30 12.00 -31.58
N VAL A 207 -31.17 12.72 -31.62
CA VAL A 207 -30.03 12.40 -32.49
C VAL A 207 -28.74 12.26 -31.70
N HIS A 208 -27.94 11.31 -32.15
CA HIS A 208 -26.60 11.04 -31.61
C HIS A 208 -25.58 12.07 -32.11
N ASP A 209 -25.70 13.30 -31.60
CA ASP A 209 -24.90 14.46 -31.98
C ASP A 209 -23.56 14.54 -31.22
N ALA A 210 -22.80 15.61 -31.45
CA ALA A 210 -21.49 15.81 -30.82
C ALA A 210 -21.58 15.88 -29.28
N VAL A 211 -22.67 16.41 -28.72
CA VAL A 211 -22.83 16.50 -27.27
C VAL A 211 -22.98 15.13 -26.66
N GLU A 212 -23.78 14.26 -27.28
CA GLU A 212 -24.00 12.91 -26.78
C GLU A 212 -22.74 12.06 -26.81
N LYS A 213 -21.97 12.15 -27.90
CA LYS A 213 -20.64 11.51 -28.00
C LYS A 213 -19.70 11.99 -26.89
N ASN A 214 -19.65 13.30 -26.65
CA ASN A 214 -18.80 13.86 -25.61
C ASN A 214 -19.24 13.46 -24.20
N LEU A 215 -20.54 13.38 -23.93
CA LEU A 215 -21.09 12.94 -22.65
C LEU A 215 -20.78 11.46 -22.35
N ILE A 216 -20.91 10.58 -23.34
CA ILE A 216 -20.55 9.16 -23.19
C ILE A 216 -19.05 9.04 -22.91
N GLN A 217 -18.23 9.73 -23.70
CA GLN A 217 -16.79 9.76 -23.50
C GLN A 217 -16.40 10.34 -22.13
N GLU A 218 -17.11 11.36 -21.66
CA GLU A 218 -16.93 11.94 -20.31
C GLU A 218 -17.24 10.91 -19.22
N ALA A 219 -18.36 10.21 -19.31
CA ALA A 219 -18.74 9.18 -18.34
C ALA A 219 -17.74 8.01 -18.32
N ASP A 220 -17.31 7.52 -19.49
CA ASP A 220 -16.35 6.42 -19.59
C ASP A 220 -14.97 6.82 -19.05
N MET A 221 -14.51 8.03 -19.38
CA MET A 221 -13.24 8.55 -18.89
C MET A 221 -13.26 8.75 -17.36
N LEU A 222 -14.34 9.30 -16.80
CA LEU A 222 -14.49 9.47 -15.35
C LEU A 222 -14.44 8.14 -14.61
N LYS A 223 -15.12 7.10 -15.11
CA LYS A 223 -15.05 5.74 -14.55
C LYS A 223 -13.64 5.16 -14.63
N CYS A 224 -12.97 5.33 -15.78
CA CYS A 224 -11.59 4.87 -15.96
C CYS A 224 -10.64 5.52 -14.94
N CYS A 225 -10.73 6.84 -14.73
CA CYS A 225 -9.95 7.56 -13.73
C CYS A 225 -10.27 7.05 -12.31
N GLN A 226 -11.55 6.87 -11.97
CA GLN A 226 -11.97 6.35 -10.66
C GLN A 226 -11.39 4.95 -10.39
N ASP A 227 -11.43 4.05 -11.37
CA ASP A 227 -10.87 2.70 -11.26
C ASP A 227 -9.35 2.72 -11.14
N GLN A 228 -8.66 3.59 -11.89
CA GLN A 228 -7.21 3.77 -11.79
C GLN A 228 -6.80 4.24 -10.39
N MET A 229 -7.48 5.25 -9.86
CA MET A 229 -7.22 5.77 -8.52
C MET A 229 -7.48 4.72 -7.43
N ARG A 230 -8.59 3.96 -7.52
CA ARG A 230 -8.90 2.89 -6.56
C ARG A 230 -7.88 1.75 -6.60
N LYS A 231 -7.49 1.27 -7.78
CA LYS A 231 -6.45 0.25 -7.93
C LYS A 231 -5.09 0.70 -7.39
N LEU A 232 -4.75 1.97 -7.57
CA LEU A 232 -3.51 2.51 -7.02
C LEU A 232 -3.59 2.65 -5.49
N ALA A 233 -4.75 3.02 -4.94
CA ALA A 233 -4.97 3.05 -3.49
C ALA A 233 -4.86 1.64 -2.86
N GLU A 234 -5.36 0.61 -3.53
CA GLU A 234 -5.17 -0.80 -3.13
C GLU A 234 -3.69 -1.19 -3.12
N ARG A 235 -2.91 -0.77 -4.12
CA ARG A 235 -1.45 -0.98 -4.14
C ARG A 235 -0.74 -0.26 -3.00
N CYS A 236 -1.15 0.96 -2.65
CA CYS A 236 -0.64 1.66 -1.46
C CYS A 236 -0.95 0.88 -0.18
N GLU A 237 -2.15 0.31 -0.05
CA GLU A 237 -2.55 -0.49 1.11
C GLU A 237 -1.70 -1.77 1.23
N LEU A 238 -1.43 -2.45 0.12
CA LEU A 238 -0.54 -3.62 0.12
C LEU A 238 0.88 -3.24 0.55
N GLN A 239 1.43 -2.15 0.00
CA GLN A 239 2.77 -1.69 0.39
C GLN A 239 2.84 -1.30 1.87
N LEU A 240 1.79 -0.68 2.44
CA LEU A 240 1.73 -0.36 3.87
C LEU A 240 1.77 -1.63 4.76
N ARG A 241 1.20 -2.75 4.29
CA ARG A 241 1.28 -4.04 5.00
C ARG A 241 2.69 -4.60 4.95
N ASP A 242 3.34 -4.60 3.79
CA ASP A 242 4.73 -5.05 3.67
C ASP A 242 5.67 -4.20 4.54
N ASN A 243 5.43 -2.89 4.59
CA ASN A 243 6.20 -1.99 5.45
C ASN A 243 5.99 -2.28 6.94
N ARG A 244 4.81 -2.80 7.33
CA ARG A 244 4.53 -3.17 8.71
C ARG A 244 5.37 -4.37 9.14
N ASP A 245 5.62 -5.32 8.24
CA ASP A 245 6.49 -6.47 8.50
C ASP A 245 7.95 -6.02 8.67
N ALA A 246 8.43 -5.11 7.80
CA ALA A 246 9.76 -4.52 7.93
C ALA A 246 9.90 -3.71 9.24
N GLN A 247 8.89 -2.93 9.61
CA GLN A 247 8.83 -2.21 10.88
C GLN A 247 8.99 -3.16 12.06
N HIS A 248 8.21 -4.25 12.09
CA HIS A 248 8.28 -5.24 13.16
C HIS A 248 9.64 -5.96 13.24
N ALA A 249 10.30 -6.20 12.10
CA ALA A 249 11.64 -6.76 12.09
C ALA A 249 12.66 -5.82 12.75
N LEU A 250 12.63 -4.53 12.42
CA LEU A 250 13.49 -3.50 13.03
C LEU A 250 13.22 -3.33 14.53
N GLU A 251 11.94 -3.29 14.94
CA GLU A 251 11.55 -3.17 16.35
C GLU A 251 12.05 -4.35 17.19
N ARG A 252 11.95 -5.58 16.66
CA ARG A 252 12.45 -6.78 17.34
C ARG A 252 13.98 -6.76 17.46
N ASP A 253 14.69 -6.45 16.38
CA ASP A 253 16.14 -6.36 16.42
C ASP A 253 16.60 -5.30 17.44
N LEU A 254 15.94 -4.14 17.44
CA LEU A 254 16.22 -3.08 18.42
C LEU A 254 15.97 -3.55 19.87
N ALA A 255 14.91 -4.31 20.13
CA ALA A 255 14.61 -4.89 21.44
C ALA A 255 15.68 -5.91 21.89
N ASP A 256 16.16 -6.74 20.97
CA ASP A 256 17.24 -7.68 21.23
C ASP A 256 18.56 -6.95 21.54
N LYS A 257 18.87 -5.90 20.78
CA LYS A 257 20.05 -5.05 21.02
C LYS A 257 19.96 -4.31 22.36
N ASN A 258 18.78 -3.85 22.76
CA ASN A 258 18.55 -3.25 24.08
C ASN A 258 18.82 -4.25 25.21
N SER A 259 18.34 -5.47 25.06
CA SER A 259 18.54 -6.55 26.03
C SER A 259 20.02 -6.93 26.12
N ALA A 260 20.69 -7.05 24.98
CA ALA A 260 22.13 -7.33 24.91
C ALA A 260 22.96 -6.22 25.57
N GLN A 261 22.64 -4.95 25.30
CA GLN A 261 23.32 -3.81 25.93
C GLN A 261 23.19 -3.85 27.44
N PHE A 262 21.99 -4.12 27.98
CA PHE A 262 21.76 -4.18 29.41
C PHE A 262 22.61 -5.28 30.09
N ILE A 263 22.70 -6.45 29.45
CA ILE A 263 23.53 -7.55 29.93
C ILE A 263 25.01 -7.18 29.87
N ASP A 264 25.50 -6.66 28.75
CA ASP A 264 26.90 -6.32 28.55
C ASP A 264 27.35 -5.15 29.44
N GLU A 265 26.47 -4.18 29.70
CA GLU A 265 26.72 -3.07 30.62
C GLU A 265 26.84 -3.57 32.06
N LYS A 266 25.97 -4.51 32.46
CA LYS A 266 26.10 -5.18 33.75
C LYS A 266 27.42 -5.93 33.85
N CYS A 267 27.80 -6.70 32.83
CA CYS A 267 29.06 -7.44 32.77
C CYS A 267 30.28 -6.51 32.85
N TYR A 268 30.28 -5.41 32.09
CA TYR A 268 31.35 -4.41 32.07
C TYR A 268 31.55 -3.73 33.44
N ASN A 269 30.47 -3.59 34.22
CA ASN A 269 30.49 -2.97 35.54
C ASN A 269 30.84 -3.94 36.69
N LEU A 270 30.93 -5.25 36.45
CA LEU A 270 31.36 -6.21 37.47
C LEU A 270 32.80 -5.96 37.91
N ARG A 271 33.06 -6.14 39.20
CA ARG A 271 34.38 -6.06 39.83
C ARG A 271 34.61 -7.31 40.68
N ASN A 272 35.86 -7.62 41.00
CA ASN A 272 36.21 -8.77 41.84
C ASN A 272 35.60 -8.70 43.26
N THR A 273 35.16 -7.53 43.69
CA THR A 273 34.49 -7.28 44.97
C THR A 273 32.97 -7.15 44.85
N SER A 274 32.38 -7.43 43.69
CA SER A 274 30.93 -7.34 43.49
C SER A 274 30.19 -8.49 44.17
N ASP A 275 29.13 -8.20 44.92
CA ASP A 275 28.35 -9.21 45.67
C ASP A 275 27.63 -10.25 44.79
N ALA A 276 27.47 -9.96 43.49
CA ALA A 276 26.71 -10.78 42.53
C ALA A 276 27.55 -11.73 41.67
N ILE A 277 28.82 -12.00 42.04
CA ILE A 277 29.69 -12.95 41.32
C ILE A 277 29.57 -14.36 41.92
N SER A 278 29.61 -15.39 41.08
CA SER A 278 29.45 -16.80 41.51
C SER A 278 30.12 -17.75 40.52
N PHE A 279 30.41 -18.98 40.96
CA PHE A 279 30.96 -20.02 40.09
C PHE A 279 29.86 -20.74 39.32
N PHE A 280 29.94 -20.72 37.99
CA PHE A 280 29.02 -21.40 37.10
C PHE A 280 29.73 -22.54 36.35
N HIS A 281 29.13 -23.72 36.31
CA HIS A 281 29.76 -24.91 35.74
C HIS A 281 29.30 -25.08 34.28
N GLY A 282 30.23 -25.38 33.37
CA GLY A 282 29.92 -25.70 31.97
C GLY A 282 29.77 -24.50 31.01
N VAL A 283 29.83 -23.26 31.50
CA VAL A 283 29.75 -22.03 30.69
C VAL A 283 30.95 -21.83 29.74
N GLU A 284 32.06 -22.52 30.03
CA GLU A 284 33.28 -22.55 29.21
C GLU A 284 33.07 -23.29 27.88
N LYS A 285 31.98 -24.08 27.76
CA LYS A 285 31.68 -24.86 26.56
C LYS A 285 30.90 -24.00 25.57
N MET A 286 31.55 -23.62 24.49
CA MET A 286 30.88 -22.94 23.37
C MET A 286 30.03 -23.92 22.57
N ASP A 287 28.79 -23.54 22.30
CA ASP A 287 27.93 -24.22 21.34
C ASP A 287 28.23 -23.74 19.91
N GLY A 288 28.34 -24.67 18.97
CA GLY A 288 28.68 -24.36 17.57
C GLY A 288 27.56 -23.67 16.80
N SER A 289 26.33 -23.65 17.33
CA SER A 289 25.18 -22.95 16.74
C SER A 289 25.07 -21.44 17.07
N VAL A 290 26.00 -20.89 17.85
CA VAL A 290 25.93 -19.49 18.31
C VAL A 290 26.42 -18.52 17.23
N SER A 291 25.79 -17.36 17.11
CA SER A 291 26.15 -16.31 16.16
C SER A 291 27.53 -15.71 16.44
N VAL A 292 28.27 -15.39 15.38
CA VAL A 292 29.54 -14.63 15.43
C VAL A 292 29.31 -13.14 15.11
N PRO A 293 30.23 -12.23 15.47
CA PRO A 293 30.07 -10.79 15.25
C PRO A 293 29.72 -10.42 13.80
N GLU A 294 30.31 -11.12 12.82
CA GLU A 294 30.04 -10.90 11.40
C GLU A 294 28.60 -11.24 11.03
N THR A 295 28.08 -12.38 11.52
CA THR A 295 26.69 -12.80 11.28
C THR A 295 25.69 -11.92 12.04
N TRP A 296 26.06 -11.43 13.22
CA TRP A 296 25.24 -10.52 14.02
C TRP A 296 25.11 -9.14 13.37
N ALA A 297 26.20 -8.57 12.87
CA ALA A 297 26.20 -7.31 12.16
C ALA A 297 25.42 -7.42 10.84
N LYS A 298 25.65 -8.50 10.07
CA LYS A 298 24.91 -8.79 8.85
C LYS A 298 23.40 -8.89 9.06
N PHE A 299 22.94 -9.48 10.18
CA PHE A 299 21.52 -9.56 10.48
C PHE A 299 20.85 -8.18 10.57
N SER A 300 21.47 -7.25 11.29
CA SER A 300 20.96 -5.88 11.42
C SER A 300 21.07 -5.09 10.11
N ASP A 301 22.17 -5.27 9.37
CA ASP A 301 22.34 -4.70 8.03
C ASP A 301 21.26 -5.17 7.05
N GLU A 302 20.95 -6.47 7.05
CA GLU A 302 19.92 -7.07 6.18
C GLU A 302 18.52 -6.50 6.49
N ASN A 303 18.19 -6.33 7.78
CA ASN A 303 16.94 -5.71 8.22
C ASN A 303 16.83 -4.25 7.74
N ILE A 304 17.93 -3.49 7.87
CA ILE A 304 18.01 -2.10 7.37
C ILE A 304 17.84 -2.07 5.86
N ARG A 305 18.56 -2.93 5.12
CA ARG A 305 18.48 -3.01 3.65
C ARG A 305 17.08 -3.38 3.18
N HIS A 306 16.40 -4.28 3.88
CA HIS A 306 15.02 -4.64 3.59
C HIS A 306 14.08 -3.43 3.78
N SER A 307 14.20 -2.70 4.89
CA SER A 307 13.45 -1.45 5.14
C SER A 307 13.74 -0.37 4.07
N GLN A 308 15.00 -0.20 3.68
CA GLN A 308 15.38 0.74 2.62
C GLN A 308 14.70 0.41 1.29
N ASN A 309 14.60 -0.87 0.93
CA ASN A 309 13.86 -1.31 -0.26
C ASN A 309 12.36 -1.01 -0.15
N MET A 310 11.76 -1.26 1.02
CA MET A 310 10.36 -0.90 1.27
C MET A 310 10.11 0.60 1.08
N ARG A 311 10.98 1.46 1.64
CA ARG A 311 10.89 2.92 1.46
C ARG A 311 11.07 3.36 0.02
N ALA A 312 12.00 2.76 -0.72
CA ALA A 312 12.17 3.05 -2.13
C ALA A 312 10.90 2.74 -2.94
N ASN A 313 10.21 1.63 -2.61
CA ASN A 313 8.92 1.31 -3.22
C ASN A 313 7.83 2.32 -2.83
N CYS A 314 7.77 2.78 -1.58
CA CYS A 314 6.84 3.84 -1.15
C CYS A 314 7.01 5.11 -1.96
N ILE A 315 8.24 5.58 -2.11
CA ILE A 315 8.56 6.81 -2.85
C ILE A 315 8.07 6.68 -4.30
N ARG A 316 8.42 5.58 -4.97
CA ARG A 316 7.97 5.31 -6.35
C ARG A 316 6.45 5.28 -6.48
N ILE A 317 5.75 4.63 -5.53
CA ILE A 317 4.28 4.59 -5.55
C ILE A 317 3.70 5.99 -5.34
N ARG A 318 4.27 6.80 -4.44
CA ARG A 318 3.83 8.18 -4.21
C ARG A 318 4.01 9.06 -5.44
N GLU A 319 5.14 8.94 -6.14
CA GLU A 319 5.35 9.64 -7.42
C GLU A 319 4.31 9.22 -8.47
N GLU A 320 3.98 7.93 -8.53
CA GLU A 320 2.90 7.42 -9.39
C GLU A 320 1.53 7.99 -8.98
N VAL A 321 1.26 8.14 -7.67
CA VAL A 321 0.04 8.77 -7.15
C VAL A 321 -0.07 10.21 -7.66
N ASP A 322 0.97 11.02 -7.48
CA ASP A 322 0.94 12.42 -7.89
C ASP A 322 0.76 12.53 -9.42
N HIS A 323 1.45 11.68 -10.20
CA HIS A 323 1.29 11.65 -11.66
C HIS A 323 -0.12 11.26 -12.12
N VAL A 324 -0.73 10.24 -11.50
CA VAL A 324 -2.10 9.80 -11.84
C VAL A 324 -3.11 10.89 -11.49
N LEU A 325 -2.97 11.55 -10.34
CA LEU A 325 -3.87 12.62 -9.92
C LEU A 325 -3.79 13.83 -10.86
N GLU A 326 -2.58 14.27 -11.22
CA GLU A 326 -2.38 15.40 -12.14
C GLU A 326 -2.91 15.09 -13.54
N ASN A 327 -2.52 13.96 -14.13
CA ASN A 327 -2.98 13.56 -15.45
C ASN A 327 -4.51 13.39 -15.50
N SER A 328 -5.10 12.77 -14.48
CA SER A 328 -6.55 12.56 -14.42
C SER A 328 -7.26 13.90 -14.33
N SER A 329 -6.80 14.81 -13.47
CA SER A 329 -7.35 16.16 -13.35
C SER A 329 -7.35 16.90 -14.70
N ASP A 330 -6.22 16.87 -15.43
CA ASP A 330 -6.10 17.51 -16.73
C ASP A 330 -7.03 16.91 -17.79
N GLN A 331 -7.12 15.57 -17.84
CA GLN A 331 -8.03 14.87 -18.75
C GLN A 331 -9.48 15.20 -18.45
N ILE A 332 -9.86 15.19 -17.17
CA ILE A 332 -11.21 15.52 -16.71
C ILE A 332 -11.57 16.95 -17.08
N TRP A 333 -10.67 17.91 -16.84
CA TRP A 333 -10.90 19.31 -17.17
C TRP A 333 -11.06 19.54 -18.68
N LYS A 334 -10.20 18.90 -19.48
CA LYS A 334 -10.26 18.96 -20.95
C LYS A 334 -11.57 18.37 -21.48
N GLN A 335 -11.97 17.21 -20.99
CA GLN A 335 -13.18 16.54 -21.47
C GLN A 335 -14.45 17.30 -21.06
N PHE A 336 -14.51 17.82 -19.83
CA PHE A 336 -15.60 18.68 -19.39
C PHE A 336 -15.73 19.93 -20.26
N THR A 337 -14.60 20.57 -20.57
CA THR A 337 -14.55 21.75 -21.45
C THR A 337 -15.05 21.42 -22.86
N ASN A 338 -14.57 20.34 -23.48
CA ASN A 338 -15.03 19.90 -24.80
C ASN A 338 -16.54 19.64 -24.82
N THR A 339 -17.06 18.99 -23.78
CA THR A 339 -18.49 18.69 -23.66
C THR A 339 -19.33 19.97 -23.54
N ASN A 340 -18.90 20.95 -22.74
CA ASN A 340 -19.59 22.23 -22.60
C ASN A 340 -19.53 23.09 -23.88
N LEU A 341 -18.41 23.04 -24.61
CA LEU A 341 -18.29 23.67 -25.92
C LEU A 341 -19.26 23.04 -26.93
N ALA A 342 -19.36 21.71 -26.93
CA ALA A 342 -20.34 21.00 -27.76
C ALA A 342 -21.78 21.41 -27.41
N PHE A 343 -22.12 21.50 -26.11
CA PHE A 343 -23.43 21.99 -25.67
C PHE A 343 -23.69 23.41 -26.16
N THR A 344 -22.73 24.31 -25.99
CA THR A 344 -22.85 25.71 -26.41
C THR A 344 -23.11 25.82 -27.92
N ALA A 345 -22.35 25.06 -28.73
CA ALA A 345 -22.53 25.01 -30.17
C ALA A 345 -23.91 24.45 -30.56
N ARG A 346 -24.33 23.32 -29.95
CA ARG A 346 -25.63 22.70 -30.25
C ARG A 346 -26.80 23.58 -29.85
N ILE A 347 -26.71 24.24 -28.70
CA ILE A 347 -27.71 25.20 -28.22
C ILE A 347 -27.84 26.38 -29.18
N ALA A 348 -26.72 26.92 -29.68
CA ALA A 348 -26.73 28.01 -30.65
C ALA A 348 -27.38 27.58 -31.97
N GLU A 349 -27.02 26.40 -32.48
CA GLU A 349 -27.59 25.83 -33.71
C GLU A 349 -29.11 25.65 -33.60
N VAL A 350 -29.59 24.99 -32.53
CA VAL A 350 -31.03 24.76 -32.33
C VAL A 350 -31.79 26.08 -32.13
N THR A 351 -31.16 27.06 -31.48
CA THR A 351 -31.75 28.41 -31.31
C THR A 351 -31.91 29.11 -32.67
N ASP A 352 -30.89 29.06 -33.52
CA ASP A 352 -30.95 29.64 -34.87
C ASP A 352 -32.05 28.99 -35.74
N ILE A 353 -32.12 27.65 -35.73
CA ILE A 353 -33.17 26.92 -36.45
C ILE A 353 -34.56 27.28 -35.92
N LYS A 354 -34.75 27.35 -34.60
CA LYS A 354 -36.02 27.77 -33.99
C LYS A 354 -36.43 29.18 -34.44
N ASN A 355 -35.49 30.13 -34.44
CA ASN A 355 -35.75 31.50 -34.88
C ASN A 355 -36.15 31.56 -36.37
N LYS A 356 -35.47 30.80 -37.22
CA LYS A 356 -35.83 30.67 -38.65
C LYS A 356 -37.23 30.09 -38.84
N LEU A 357 -37.60 29.04 -38.08
CA LEU A 357 -38.94 28.47 -38.12
C LEU A 357 -40.01 29.48 -37.66
N GLN A 358 -39.74 30.25 -36.60
CA GLN A 358 -40.64 31.31 -36.15
C GLN A 358 -40.83 32.41 -37.21
N MET A 359 -39.76 32.79 -37.93
CA MET A 359 -39.87 33.72 -39.05
C MET A 359 -40.73 33.15 -40.20
N GLN A 360 -40.57 31.87 -40.53
CA GLN A 360 -41.40 31.22 -41.56
C GLN A 360 -42.86 31.12 -41.14
N LEU A 361 -43.13 30.84 -39.87
CA LEU A 361 -44.49 30.83 -39.31
C LEU A 361 -45.14 32.22 -39.44
N ALA A 362 -44.42 33.29 -39.09
CA ALA A 362 -44.92 34.66 -39.23
C ALA A 362 -45.27 35.01 -40.70
N ARG A 363 -44.43 34.59 -41.65
CA ARG A 363 -44.71 34.78 -43.09
C ARG A 363 -45.94 33.98 -43.54
N THR A 364 -46.03 32.71 -43.12
CA THR A 364 -47.17 31.84 -43.44
C THR A 364 -48.48 32.43 -42.89
N LEU A 365 -48.47 33.00 -41.69
CA LEU A 365 -49.63 33.69 -41.11
C LEU A 365 -50.03 34.94 -41.90
N GLN A 366 -49.05 35.71 -42.38
CA GLN A 366 -49.30 36.86 -43.26
C GLN A 366 -49.94 36.42 -44.59
N GLU A 367 -49.46 35.34 -45.20
CA GLU A 367 -50.01 34.77 -46.43
C GLU A 367 -51.43 34.22 -46.23
N ILE A 368 -51.71 33.57 -45.09
CA ILE A 368 -53.06 33.14 -44.69
C ILE A 368 -54.00 34.35 -44.66
N PHE A 369 -53.62 35.44 -44.00
CA PHE A 369 -54.44 36.64 -43.94
C PHE A 369 -54.69 37.24 -45.34
N GLN A 370 -53.68 37.23 -46.22
CA GLN A 370 -53.81 37.73 -47.59
C GLN A 370 -54.75 36.86 -48.44
N ILE A 371 -54.67 35.53 -48.33
CA ILE A 371 -55.55 34.64 -49.09
C ILE A 371 -56.98 34.67 -48.56
N GLU A 372 -57.19 34.80 -47.25
CA GLU A 372 -58.52 35.01 -46.64
C GLU A 372 -59.19 36.29 -47.16
N ASN A 373 -58.43 37.40 -47.26
CA ASN A 373 -58.92 38.63 -47.86
C ASN A 373 -59.24 38.44 -49.35
N THR A 374 -58.39 37.72 -50.08
CA THR A 374 -58.60 37.41 -51.50
C THR A 374 -59.88 36.58 -51.70
N ILE A 375 -60.13 35.57 -50.85
CA ILE A 375 -61.35 34.76 -50.83
C ILE A 375 -62.57 35.67 -50.64
N MET A 376 -62.56 36.54 -49.61
CA MET A 376 -63.65 37.48 -49.34
C MET A 376 -63.92 38.40 -50.55
N LEU A 377 -62.87 38.91 -51.21
CA LEU A 377 -63.01 39.76 -52.40
C LEU A 377 -63.58 38.99 -53.60
N LEU A 378 -63.16 37.73 -53.80
CA LEU A 378 -63.68 36.84 -54.84
C LEU A 378 -65.16 36.51 -54.61
N GLU A 379 -65.56 36.17 -53.39
CA GLU A 379 -66.95 35.93 -53.01
C GLU A 379 -67.82 37.15 -53.29
N ARG A 380 -67.38 38.35 -52.88
CA ARG A 380 -68.09 39.60 -53.17
C ARG A 380 -68.16 39.89 -54.67
N ALA A 381 -67.10 39.59 -55.43
CA ALA A 381 -67.09 39.76 -56.87
C ALA A 381 -68.06 38.81 -57.58
N ILE A 382 -68.16 37.55 -57.13
CA ILE A 382 -69.13 36.57 -57.62
C ILE A 382 -70.55 37.07 -57.36
N LEU A 383 -70.89 37.40 -56.10
CA LEU A 383 -72.22 37.92 -55.72
C LEU A 383 -72.62 39.16 -56.54
N ALA A 384 -71.69 40.08 -56.78
CA ALA A 384 -71.95 41.28 -57.57
C ALA A 384 -72.28 41.00 -59.05
N LYS A 385 -71.91 39.83 -59.59
CA LYS A 385 -72.08 39.44 -61.01
C LYS A 385 -73.30 38.54 -61.22
N GLU A 386 -73.81 37.91 -60.16
CA GLU A 386 -75.03 37.11 -60.20
C GLU A 386 -76.28 37.93 -60.56
N CYS A 387 -76.43 39.13 -59.97
CA CYS A 387 -77.58 40.00 -60.27
C CYS A 387 -77.62 40.44 -61.75
N PRO A 388 -76.53 40.98 -62.35
CA PRO A 388 -76.46 41.25 -63.78
C PRO A 388 -76.76 40.03 -64.65
N LEU A 389 -76.20 38.85 -64.34
CA LEU A 389 -76.50 37.62 -65.08
C LEU A 389 -77.98 37.29 -65.03
N LYS A 390 -78.59 37.35 -63.85
CA LYS A 390 -80.02 37.10 -63.65
C LYS A 390 -80.88 38.05 -64.47
N VAL A 391 -80.52 39.34 -64.54
CA VAL A 391 -81.22 40.33 -65.38
C VAL A 391 -81.10 39.96 -66.86
N ALA A 392 -79.91 39.65 -67.35
CA ALA A 392 -79.67 39.29 -68.74
C ALA A 392 -80.43 38.00 -69.14
N GLN A 393 -80.39 36.97 -68.30
CA GLN A 393 -81.13 35.71 -68.48
C GLN A 393 -82.65 35.93 -68.46
N THR A 394 -83.16 36.71 -67.50
CA THR A 394 -84.60 37.01 -67.40
C THR A 394 -85.09 37.78 -68.63
N ARG A 395 -84.32 38.79 -69.09
CA ARG A 395 -84.62 39.52 -70.32
C ARG A 395 -84.62 38.60 -71.54
N LEU A 396 -83.65 37.69 -71.64
CA LEU A 396 -83.57 36.73 -72.73
C LEU A 396 -84.75 35.77 -72.73
N GLU A 397 -85.13 35.24 -71.57
CA GLU A 397 -86.28 34.35 -71.37
C GLU A 397 -87.61 35.01 -71.70
N HIS A 398 -87.83 36.28 -71.34
CA HIS A 398 -89.04 36.98 -71.79
C HIS A 398 -89.11 37.11 -73.32
N ARG A 399 -87.96 37.26 -73.98
CA ARG A 399 -87.88 37.40 -75.45
C ARG A 399 -88.13 36.09 -76.19
N THR A 400 -87.98 34.92 -75.55
CA THR A 400 -88.29 33.60 -76.14
C THR A 400 -89.80 33.33 -76.23
N ARG A 401 -90.62 34.11 -75.51
CA ARG A 401 -92.09 33.98 -75.46
C ARG A 401 -92.84 34.83 -76.48
N ARG A 402 -92.13 35.55 -77.36
CA ARG A 402 -92.75 36.35 -78.42
C ARG A 402 -93.46 35.43 -79.43
N PRO A 403 -94.71 35.71 -79.81
CA PRO A 403 -95.49 34.80 -80.66
C PRO A 403 -95.09 34.88 -82.15
N ASN A 404 -95.17 33.75 -82.86
CA ASN A 404 -95.08 33.67 -84.33
C ASN A 404 -93.83 34.38 -84.90
N VAL A 405 -94.02 35.31 -85.86
CA VAL A 405 -92.95 36.04 -86.54
C VAL A 405 -92.21 37.03 -85.63
N GLU A 406 -92.83 37.46 -84.53
CA GLU A 406 -92.21 38.35 -83.53
C GLU A 406 -91.13 37.65 -82.70
N LEU A 407 -90.99 36.31 -82.82
CA LEU A 407 -89.84 35.54 -82.32
C LEU A 407 -88.59 35.78 -83.19
N CYS A 408 -88.29 37.06 -83.44
CA CYS A 408 -87.18 37.49 -84.26
C CYS A 408 -85.88 37.54 -83.45
N ARG A 409 -84.81 36.99 -84.04
CA ARG A 409 -83.43 37.08 -83.53
C ARG A 409 -82.78 38.37 -84.01
N ASP A 410 -83.25 39.48 -83.49
CA ASP A 410 -82.72 40.81 -83.77
C ASP A 410 -81.40 41.09 -83.02
N ILE A 411 -80.82 42.27 -83.26
CA ILE A 411 -79.55 42.70 -82.65
C ILE A 411 -79.62 42.65 -81.12
N ALA A 412 -80.73 43.11 -80.52
CA ALA A 412 -80.92 43.08 -79.08
C ALA A 412 -80.93 41.66 -78.51
N HIS A 413 -81.55 40.71 -79.22
CA HIS A 413 -81.52 39.29 -78.85
C HIS A 413 -80.09 38.74 -78.88
N PHE A 414 -79.32 38.97 -79.95
CA PHE A 414 -77.92 38.54 -80.03
C PHE A 414 -77.04 39.17 -78.95
N LYS A 415 -77.24 40.46 -78.64
CA LYS A 415 -76.50 41.14 -77.58
C LYS A 415 -76.79 40.56 -76.20
N LEU A 416 -78.05 40.24 -75.88
CA LEU A 416 -78.43 39.57 -74.63
C LEU A 416 -77.84 38.16 -74.53
N VAL A 417 -77.87 37.37 -75.61
CA VAL A 417 -77.20 36.06 -75.64
C VAL A 417 -75.72 36.22 -75.33
N ASN A 418 -75.02 37.12 -76.02
CA ASN A 418 -73.61 37.36 -75.78
C ASN A 418 -73.33 37.84 -74.35
N GLU A 419 -74.14 38.77 -73.83
CA GLU A 419 -74.05 39.25 -72.44
C GLU A 419 -74.19 38.10 -71.44
N THR A 420 -75.19 37.22 -71.61
CA THR A 420 -75.34 36.04 -70.74
C THR A 420 -74.13 35.12 -70.78
N PHE A 421 -73.60 34.82 -71.97
CA PHE A 421 -72.40 33.98 -72.11
C PHE A 421 -71.17 34.62 -71.47
N THR A 422 -70.92 35.91 -71.71
CA THR A 422 -69.74 36.60 -71.17
C THR A 422 -69.80 36.70 -69.64
N ILE A 423 -70.95 37.03 -69.06
CA ILE A 423 -71.08 37.12 -67.60
C ILE A 423 -71.00 35.73 -66.95
N ASP A 424 -71.58 34.69 -67.57
CA ASP A 424 -71.46 33.32 -67.07
C ASP A 424 -70.01 32.83 -67.10
N ASP A 425 -69.28 33.02 -68.21
CA ASP A 425 -67.86 32.69 -68.33
C ASP A 425 -66.99 33.42 -67.28
N THR A 426 -67.29 34.70 -67.05
CA THR A 426 -66.64 35.49 -65.99
C THR A 426 -66.92 34.88 -64.60
N LEU A 427 -68.16 34.47 -64.33
CA LEU A 427 -68.54 33.83 -63.07
C LEU A 427 -67.86 32.48 -62.89
N GLN A 428 -67.78 31.65 -63.93
CA GLN A 428 -67.07 30.37 -63.87
C GLN A 428 -65.59 30.59 -63.56
N THR A 429 -64.96 31.57 -64.20
CA THR A 429 -63.56 31.93 -63.95
C THR A 429 -63.35 32.40 -62.51
N LEU A 430 -64.22 33.26 -61.98
CA LEU A 430 -64.14 33.72 -60.58
C LEU A 430 -64.35 32.58 -59.58
N LYS A 431 -65.31 31.67 -59.85
CA LYS A 431 -65.56 30.49 -59.02
C LYS A 431 -64.38 29.53 -59.01
N LEU A 432 -63.75 29.31 -60.16
CA LEU A 432 -62.52 28.51 -60.23
C LEU A 432 -61.40 29.12 -59.37
N ARG A 433 -61.17 30.43 -59.49
CA ARG A 433 -60.18 31.14 -58.64
C ARG A 433 -60.51 31.09 -57.16
N LEU A 434 -61.79 31.12 -56.80
CA LEU A 434 -62.23 30.95 -55.42
C LEU A 434 -61.86 29.56 -54.89
N CYS A 435 -62.12 28.50 -55.66
CA CYS A 435 -61.71 27.13 -55.29
C CYS A 435 -60.18 27.03 -55.13
N GLU A 436 -59.40 27.52 -56.08
CA GLU A 436 -57.92 27.53 -55.98
C GLU A 436 -57.42 28.27 -54.74
N ALA A 437 -58.04 29.41 -54.40
CA ALA A 437 -57.69 30.18 -53.21
C ALA A 437 -58.06 29.44 -51.92
N GLN A 438 -59.21 28.76 -51.88
CA GLN A 438 -59.63 27.92 -50.75
C GLN A 438 -58.69 26.72 -50.54
N ASP A 439 -58.28 26.05 -51.63
CA ASP A 439 -57.31 24.93 -51.57
C ASP A 439 -55.94 25.42 -51.05
N THR A 440 -55.49 26.59 -51.53
CA THR A 440 -54.25 27.22 -51.08
C THR A 440 -54.31 27.57 -49.59
N LEU A 441 -55.44 28.10 -49.12
CA LEU A 441 -55.65 28.39 -47.69
C LEU A 441 -55.55 27.12 -46.85
N GLN A 442 -56.17 26.01 -47.27
CA GLN A 442 -56.07 24.73 -46.56
C GLN A 442 -54.61 24.25 -46.46
N LEU A 443 -53.84 24.34 -47.55
CA LEU A 443 -52.42 23.97 -47.55
C LEU A 443 -51.58 24.85 -46.60
N LEU A 444 -51.84 26.16 -46.57
CA LEU A 444 -51.14 27.08 -45.67
C LEU A 444 -51.49 26.79 -44.20
N VAL A 445 -52.74 26.46 -43.89
CA VAL A 445 -53.16 26.06 -42.53
C VAL A 445 -52.46 24.78 -42.08
N LEU A 446 -52.34 23.77 -42.95
CA LEU A 446 -51.57 22.55 -42.64
C LEU A 446 -50.09 22.87 -42.41
N THR A 447 -49.51 23.73 -43.25
CA THR A 447 -48.10 24.16 -43.14
C THR A 447 -47.86 24.91 -41.82
N LYS A 448 -48.79 25.78 -41.42
CA LYS A 448 -48.77 26.47 -40.14
C LYS A 448 -48.73 25.47 -38.98
N SER A 449 -49.64 24.50 -38.94
CA SER A 449 -49.67 23.50 -37.86
C SER A 449 -48.38 22.68 -37.78
N ARG A 450 -47.78 22.35 -38.94
CA ARG A 450 -46.47 21.69 -38.97
C ARG A 450 -45.35 22.57 -38.40
N LEU A 451 -45.29 23.84 -38.79
CA LEU A 451 -44.29 24.78 -38.27
C LEU A 451 -44.44 25.00 -36.75
N GLU A 452 -45.66 25.12 -36.25
CA GLU A 452 -45.95 25.22 -34.81
C GLU A 452 -45.45 23.99 -34.04
N HIS A 453 -45.69 22.79 -34.59
CA HIS A 453 -45.17 21.54 -34.02
C HIS A 453 -43.63 21.51 -34.01
N ASP A 454 -42.99 21.83 -35.14
CA ASP A 454 -41.52 21.83 -35.24
C ASP A 454 -40.88 22.84 -34.27
N ILE A 455 -41.49 24.02 -34.08
CA ILE A 455 -41.06 25.00 -33.08
C ILE A 455 -41.19 24.45 -31.66
N ALA A 456 -42.29 23.75 -31.34
CA ALA A 456 -42.48 23.13 -30.04
C ALA A 456 -41.43 22.06 -29.74
N VAL A 457 -41.10 21.22 -30.73
CA VAL A 457 -40.02 20.23 -30.63
C VAL A 457 -38.67 20.92 -30.36
N LYS A 458 -38.32 21.96 -31.13
CA LYS A 458 -37.07 22.71 -30.92
C LYS A 458 -37.03 23.41 -29.55
N ALA A 459 -38.18 23.90 -29.07
CA ALA A 459 -38.28 24.49 -27.74
C ALA A 459 -38.05 23.47 -26.62
N ASN A 460 -38.57 22.24 -26.77
CA ASN A 460 -38.29 21.14 -25.84
C ASN A 460 -36.79 20.80 -25.81
N THR A 461 -36.15 20.65 -26.97
CA THR A 461 -34.70 20.40 -27.09
C THR A 461 -33.88 21.47 -26.38
N LEU A 462 -34.20 22.75 -26.59
CA LEU A 462 -33.51 23.86 -25.91
C LEU A 462 -33.73 23.86 -24.39
N PHE A 463 -34.93 23.52 -23.92
CA PHE A 463 -35.22 23.43 -22.49
C PHE A 463 -34.40 22.32 -21.83
N LEU A 464 -34.30 21.14 -22.44
CA LEU A 464 -33.49 20.04 -21.92
C LEU A 464 -32.01 20.43 -21.86
N ASP A 465 -31.45 20.98 -22.95
CA ASP A 465 -30.04 21.33 -22.99
C ASP A 465 -29.67 22.51 -22.08
N LYS A 466 -30.45 23.61 -22.12
CA LYS A 466 -30.15 24.83 -21.33
C LYS A 466 -30.51 24.67 -19.86
N GLU A 467 -31.75 24.27 -19.59
CA GLU A 467 -32.32 24.36 -18.23
C GLU A 467 -32.04 23.11 -17.41
N LYS A 468 -31.98 21.93 -18.04
CA LYS A 468 -31.64 20.68 -17.34
C LYS A 468 -30.15 20.42 -17.34
N CYS A 469 -29.56 20.19 -18.51
CA CYS A 469 -28.15 19.78 -18.60
C CYS A 469 -27.19 20.89 -18.17
N MET A 470 -27.22 22.04 -18.84
CA MET A 470 -26.24 23.11 -18.57
C MET A 470 -26.37 23.72 -17.17
N THR A 471 -27.55 23.66 -16.53
CA THR A 471 -27.71 24.09 -15.14
C THR A 471 -26.98 23.16 -14.18
N MET A 472 -27.11 21.83 -14.32
CA MET A 472 -26.40 20.86 -13.47
C MET A 472 -24.89 20.94 -13.66
N ARG A 473 -24.45 21.18 -14.90
CA ARG A 473 -23.03 21.27 -15.25
C ARG A 473 -22.33 22.53 -14.72
N LYS A 474 -23.04 23.52 -14.16
CA LYS A 474 -22.42 24.69 -13.52
C LYS A 474 -21.62 24.31 -12.27
N THR A 475 -22.01 23.22 -11.61
CA THR A 475 -21.38 22.75 -10.37
C THR A 475 -20.31 21.72 -10.70
N PHE A 476 -19.26 22.15 -11.40
CA PHE A 476 -18.09 21.29 -11.66
C PHE A 476 -17.11 21.34 -10.49
N PRO A 477 -16.50 20.20 -10.09
CA PRO A 477 -15.48 20.19 -9.04
C PRO A 477 -14.27 21.05 -9.44
N SER A 478 -13.69 21.72 -8.46
CA SER A 478 -12.48 22.49 -8.65
C SER A 478 -11.25 21.57 -8.78
N THR A 479 -10.20 22.04 -9.46
CA THR A 479 -8.92 21.31 -9.61
C THR A 479 -8.37 20.78 -8.29
N PRO A 480 -8.40 21.51 -7.15
CA PRO A 480 -7.98 20.97 -5.86
C PRO A 480 -8.72 19.69 -5.45
N ARG A 481 -10.04 19.64 -5.67
CA ARG A 481 -10.87 18.47 -5.37
C ARG A 481 -10.51 17.27 -6.25
N LEU A 482 -10.24 17.51 -7.53
CA LEU A 482 -9.82 16.47 -8.47
C LEU A 482 -8.45 15.85 -8.12
N VAL A 483 -7.59 16.61 -7.43
CA VAL A 483 -6.27 16.16 -6.96
C VAL A 483 -6.34 15.65 -5.49
N GLY A 484 -7.55 15.50 -4.94
CA GLY A 484 -7.79 14.93 -3.61
C GLY A 484 -7.55 15.88 -2.45
N TYR A 485 -7.51 17.20 -2.69
CA TYR A 485 -7.47 18.23 -1.66
C TYR A 485 -8.90 18.73 -1.38
N THR A 486 -9.26 18.78 -0.09
CA THR A 486 -10.57 19.29 0.37
C THR A 486 -10.63 20.81 0.40
#